data_AF-A0A6N2TXM9-F1
#
_entry.id   AF-A0A6N2TXM9-F1
#
_cell.length_a   1.000
_cell.length_b   1.000
_cell.length_c   1.000
_cell.angle_alpha   90.00
_cell.angle_beta   90.00
_cell.angle_gamma   90.00
#
_symmetry.space_group_name_H-M   'P 1'
#
loop_
_entity.id
_entity.type
_entity.pdbx_description
1 polymer ?
#
loop_
_entity_poly.entity_id
_entity_poly.type
_entity_poly.pdbx_seq_one_letter_code
_entity_poly.pdbx_strand_id
1 'polypeptide(L)'
;MSFPIQTLVVNPSGKKKHTIGPLDAQVSLVNKDGTDFSAGSSAYELPAAGEDTLGGIKQYAPEQAIGNVDSNIAEAAADTPTKDEFDKLVTAFNTLAKQFDDIIAGLVSAGAVKLPDKK
;
A
#
# COMPACT_ATOMS: atom_id res chain seq x y z
N MET A 1 -2.54 -1.26 29.23
CA MET A 1 -2.71 0.00 28.47
C MET A 1 -3.09 1.09 29.46
N SER A 2 -2.29 2.16 29.57
CA SER A 2 -2.61 3.32 30.42
C SER A 2 -3.41 4.31 29.58
N PHE A 3 -4.62 4.64 30.00
CA PHE A 3 -5.39 5.70 29.35
C PHE A 3 -4.84 7.05 29.81
N PRO A 4 -4.62 8.02 28.91
CA PRO A 4 -4.16 9.34 29.32
C PRO A 4 -5.18 9.97 30.27
N ILE A 5 -4.76 10.26 31.50
CA ILE A 5 -5.57 10.99 32.48
C ILE A 5 -5.55 12.46 32.07
N GLN A 6 -6.69 12.97 31.60
CA GLN A 6 -6.88 14.38 31.23
C GLN A 6 -7.43 15.16 32.43
N THR A 7 -7.07 16.44 32.55
CA THR A 7 -7.59 17.32 33.59
C THR A 7 -8.58 18.30 33.00
N LEU A 8 -9.74 18.42 33.64
CA LEU A 8 -10.72 19.47 33.34
C LEU A 8 -10.38 20.70 34.17
N VAL A 9 -10.07 21.82 33.51
CA VAL A 9 -9.73 23.09 34.18
C VAL A 9 -10.84 24.11 33.95
N VAL A 10 -11.21 24.85 35.00
CA VAL A 10 -12.11 26.00 34.93
C VAL A 10 -11.29 27.26 34.65
N ASN A 11 -11.58 27.92 33.54
CA ASN A 11 -10.88 29.11 33.08
C ASN A 11 -11.45 30.39 33.69
N PRO A 12 -10.60 31.41 33.93
CA PRO A 12 -11.07 32.75 34.25
C PRO A 12 -11.88 33.35 33.09
N SER A 13 -12.77 34.27 33.42
CA SER A 13 -13.68 34.91 32.45
C SER A 13 -12.92 35.61 31.32
N GLY A 14 -13.28 35.32 30.07
CA GLY A 14 -12.76 36.00 28.87
C GLY A 14 -11.96 35.09 27.92
N LYS A 15 -11.79 33.81 28.25
CA LYS A 15 -11.22 32.80 27.34
C LYS A 15 -12.33 32.09 26.56
N LYS A 16 -12.00 31.44 25.43
CA LYS A 16 -12.97 30.75 24.57
C LYS A 16 -13.79 29.75 25.39
N LYS A 17 -15.13 29.83 25.28
CA LYS A 17 -16.07 28.91 25.94
C LYS A 17 -16.09 27.58 25.16
N HIS A 18 -15.74 26.47 25.81
CA HIS A 18 -16.10 25.14 25.34
C HIS A 18 -17.30 24.65 26.18
N THR A 19 -18.45 24.47 25.54
CA THR A 19 -19.64 23.95 26.24
C THR A 19 -19.47 22.46 26.47
N ILE A 20 -19.22 22.05 27.71
CA ILE A 20 -19.12 20.63 28.09
C ILE A 20 -20.22 20.32 29.12
N GLY A 21 -21.36 19.81 28.65
CA GLY A 21 -22.45 19.34 29.51
C GLY A 21 -23.17 20.43 30.32
N PRO A 22 -23.87 20.08 31.42
CA PRO A 22 -24.74 20.99 32.19
C PRO A 22 -23.98 22.01 33.07
N LEU A 23 -22.65 22.06 32.98
CA LEU A 23 -21.82 22.95 33.78
C LEU A 23 -21.73 24.33 33.09
N ASP A 24 -22.29 25.38 33.71
CA ASP A 24 -22.17 26.76 33.21
C ASP A 24 -20.85 27.41 33.67
N ALA A 25 -19.73 26.87 33.19
CA ALA A 25 -18.40 27.42 33.41
C ALA A 25 -17.57 27.39 32.12
N GLN A 26 -16.63 28.32 31.96
CA GLN A 26 -15.63 28.24 30.90
C GLN A 26 -14.66 27.12 31.28
N VAL A 27 -14.64 26.02 30.55
CA VAL A 27 -13.75 24.89 30.82
C VAL A 27 -12.87 24.57 29.62
N SER A 28 -11.68 24.04 29.89
CA SER A 28 -10.77 23.49 28.88
C SER A 28 -10.28 22.11 29.32
N LEU A 29 -10.07 21.23 28.32
CA LEU A 29 -9.36 19.98 28.51
C LEU A 29 -7.87 20.26 28.34
N VAL A 30 -7.06 19.84 29.31
CA VAL A 30 -5.60 19.96 29.27
C VAL A 30 -4.94 18.63 29.62
N ASN A 31 -3.71 18.46 29.13
CA ASN A 31 -2.84 17.39 29.58
C ASN A 31 -2.46 17.58 31.07
N LYS A 32 -1.92 16.53 31.71
CA LYS A 32 -1.49 16.59 33.11
C LYS A 32 -0.44 17.67 33.39
N ASP A 33 0.32 18.08 32.38
CA ASP A 33 1.32 19.14 32.46
C ASP A 33 0.76 20.56 32.21
N GLY A 34 -0.55 20.69 31.99
CA GLY A 34 -1.23 21.98 31.77
C GLY A 34 -1.19 22.48 30.33
N THR A 35 -0.61 21.74 29.39
CA THR A 35 -0.66 22.07 27.96
C THR A 35 -2.04 21.79 27.35
N ASP A 36 -2.39 22.52 26.30
CA ASP A 36 -3.67 22.35 25.59
C ASP A 36 -3.82 20.91 25.07
N PHE A 37 -4.98 20.30 25.34
CA PHE A 37 -5.28 18.97 24.81
C PHE A 37 -5.63 19.06 23.32
N SER A 38 -4.83 18.41 22.47
CA SER A 38 -5.17 18.19 21.06
C SER A 38 -5.61 16.74 20.87
N ALA A 39 -6.87 16.54 20.47
CA ALA A 39 -7.45 15.21 20.28
C ALA A 39 -6.92 14.47 19.04
N GLY A 40 -5.94 15.02 18.30
CA GLY A 40 -5.57 14.54 16.97
C GLY A 40 -6.66 14.91 15.97
N SER A 41 -6.46 16.01 15.25
CA SER A 41 -7.45 16.56 14.35
C SER A 41 -7.36 15.94 12.96
N SER A 42 -7.92 14.72 12.81
CA SER A 42 -8.56 14.20 11.58
C SER A 42 -8.67 12.68 11.65
N ALA A 43 -9.74 12.10 11.11
CA ALA A 43 -9.72 10.68 10.77
C ALA A 43 -8.55 10.41 9.80
N TYR A 44 -7.84 9.31 9.99
CA TYR A 44 -6.73 8.96 9.11
C TYR A 44 -7.27 8.48 7.75
N GLU A 45 -6.84 9.14 6.68
CA GLU A 45 -7.00 8.65 5.31
C GLU A 45 -5.67 8.03 4.86
N LEU A 46 -5.70 6.78 4.38
CA LEU A 46 -4.51 6.09 3.89
C LEU A 46 -4.13 6.67 2.51
N PRO A 47 -3.01 7.39 2.37
CA PRO A 47 -2.58 7.89 1.07
C PRO A 47 -2.10 6.74 0.18
N ALA A 48 -2.04 6.98 -1.13
CA ALA A 48 -1.35 6.07 -2.05
C ALA A 48 0.16 6.06 -1.76
N ALA A 49 0.82 4.93 -2.01
CA ALA A 49 2.28 4.85 -1.92
C ALA A 49 2.95 5.77 -2.96
N GLY A 50 4.04 6.42 -2.55
CA GLY A 50 4.91 7.22 -3.40
C GLY A 50 6.36 6.79 -3.25
N GLU A 51 7.25 7.32 -4.09
CA GLU A 51 8.69 6.97 -4.09
C GLU A 51 9.35 7.26 -2.73
N ASP A 52 9.03 8.41 -2.13
CA ASP A 52 9.59 8.86 -0.85
C ASP A 52 8.58 8.83 0.31
N THR A 53 7.39 8.28 0.08
CA THR A 53 6.27 8.36 1.05
C THR A 53 5.56 7.02 1.20
N LEU A 54 5.47 6.53 2.44
CA LEU A 54 4.70 5.34 2.78
C LEU A 54 3.20 5.58 2.50
N GLY A 55 2.56 4.58 1.89
CA GLY A 55 1.13 4.58 1.61
C GLY A 55 0.62 3.20 1.21
N GLY A 56 -0.66 3.12 0.90
CA GLY A 56 -1.32 1.89 0.47
C GLY A 56 -1.10 1.57 -1.00
N ILE A 57 -1.08 0.28 -1.31
CA ILE A 57 -1.18 -0.27 -2.67
C ILE A 57 -2.42 -1.14 -2.78
N LYS A 58 -2.89 -1.39 -4.01
CA LYS A 58 -3.95 -2.37 -4.25
C LYS A 58 -3.35 -3.78 -4.36
N GLN A 59 -4.18 -4.79 -4.13
CA GLN A 59 -3.77 -6.17 -4.41
C GLN A 59 -3.84 -6.43 -5.91
N TYR A 60 -2.75 -6.93 -6.48
CA TYR A 60 -2.75 -7.56 -7.81
C TYR A 60 -3.01 -9.06 -7.65
N ALA A 61 -3.97 -9.58 -8.41
CA ALA A 61 -4.27 -11.01 -8.47
C ALA A 61 -4.23 -11.44 -9.95
N PRO A 62 -3.25 -12.27 -10.37
CA PRO A 62 -3.20 -12.76 -11.75
C PRO A 62 -4.35 -13.71 -12.03
N GLU A 63 -4.95 -13.61 -13.22
CA GLU A 63 -6.06 -14.48 -13.65
C GLU A 63 -5.62 -15.91 -13.99
N GLN A 64 -4.34 -16.11 -14.31
CA GLN A 64 -3.77 -17.38 -14.75
C GLN A 64 -2.62 -17.81 -13.84
N ALA A 65 -2.42 -19.12 -13.72
CA ALA A 65 -1.26 -19.68 -13.05
C ALA A 65 0.01 -19.35 -13.85
N ILE A 66 0.96 -18.69 -13.19
CA ILE A 66 2.27 -18.32 -13.74
C ILE A 66 3.25 -19.49 -13.52
N GLY A 67 4.13 -19.77 -14.50
CA GLY A 67 5.27 -20.68 -14.28
C GLY A 67 5.10 -22.15 -14.74
N ASN A 68 4.22 -22.44 -15.71
CA ASN A 68 4.11 -23.76 -16.35
C ASN A 68 4.70 -23.82 -17.78
N VAL A 69 5.47 -22.79 -18.14
CA VAL A 69 5.94 -22.58 -19.51
C VAL A 69 6.89 -23.69 -19.97
N ASP A 70 7.83 -24.09 -19.10
CA ASP A 70 8.84 -25.08 -19.41
C ASP A 70 8.31 -26.52 -19.36
N SER A 71 7.15 -26.74 -18.72
CA SER A 71 6.55 -28.08 -18.56
C SER A 71 6.17 -28.74 -19.88
N ASN A 72 6.14 -27.97 -20.98
CA ASN A 72 5.83 -28.46 -22.32
C ASN A 72 7.06 -28.60 -23.23
N ILE A 73 8.26 -28.27 -22.73
CA ILE A 73 9.52 -28.46 -23.48
C ILE A 73 9.96 -29.91 -23.26
N ALA A 74 9.95 -30.71 -24.33
CA ALA A 74 10.50 -32.06 -24.27
C ALA A 74 12.02 -32.00 -24.12
N GLU A 75 12.58 -32.90 -23.32
CA GLU A 75 14.03 -33.12 -23.28
C GLU A 75 14.51 -33.54 -24.67
N ALA A 76 15.63 -32.96 -25.11
CA ALA A 76 16.15 -33.23 -26.45
C ALA A 76 16.47 -34.72 -26.58
N ALA A 77 15.89 -35.37 -27.58
CA ALA A 77 15.92 -36.83 -27.68
C ALA A 77 17.22 -37.38 -28.29
N ALA A 78 18.09 -36.53 -28.84
CA ALA A 78 19.28 -36.93 -29.60
C ALA A 78 20.42 -35.88 -29.57
N ASP A 79 21.63 -36.29 -29.95
CA ASP A 79 22.80 -35.40 -30.09
C ASP A 79 22.65 -34.33 -31.20
N THR A 80 21.60 -34.44 -32.03
CA THR A 80 21.29 -33.49 -33.11
C THR A 80 19.95 -32.80 -32.83
N PRO A 81 19.96 -31.52 -32.44
CA PRO A 81 18.74 -30.74 -32.24
C PRO A 81 17.89 -30.65 -33.52
N THR A 82 16.59 -30.73 -33.34
CA THR A 82 15.58 -30.66 -34.40
C THR A 82 14.91 -29.28 -34.46
N LYS A 83 14.28 -28.99 -35.59
CA LYS A 83 13.49 -27.75 -35.73
C LYS A 83 12.28 -27.70 -34.79
N ASP A 84 11.65 -28.86 -34.53
CA ASP A 84 10.51 -28.94 -33.61
C ASP A 84 10.90 -28.59 -32.17
N GLU A 85 12.06 -29.07 -31.70
CA GLU A 85 12.61 -28.71 -30.37
C GLU A 85 12.89 -27.20 -30.28
N PHE A 86 13.47 -26.61 -31.33
CA PHE A 86 13.68 -25.17 -31.39
C PHE A 86 12.37 -24.37 -31.36
N ASP A 87 11.37 -24.76 -32.15
CA ASP A 87 10.09 -24.06 -32.22
C ASP A 87 9.32 -24.13 -30.88
N LYS A 88 9.43 -25.26 -30.15
CA LYS A 88 8.92 -25.39 -28.77
C LYS A 88 9.62 -24.47 -27.80
N LEU A 89 10.94 -24.36 -27.86
CA LEU A 89 11.72 -23.44 -27.03
C LEU A 89 11.33 -21.98 -27.30
N VAL A 90 11.18 -21.60 -28.57
CA VAL A 90 10.73 -20.26 -28.96
C VAL A 90 9.34 -19.97 -28.42
N THR A 91 8.42 -20.93 -28.51
CA THR A 91 7.06 -20.81 -27.97
C THR A 91 7.06 -20.62 -26.46
N ALA A 92 7.86 -21.41 -25.74
CA ALA A 92 8.04 -21.28 -24.31
C ALA A 92 8.58 -19.88 -23.95
N PHE A 93 9.68 -19.46 -24.58
CA PHE A 93 10.27 -18.14 -24.35
C PHE A 93 9.26 -17.00 -24.54
N ASN A 94 8.51 -16.99 -25.65
CA ASN A 94 7.51 -15.95 -25.92
C ASN A 94 6.36 -15.96 -24.91
N THR A 95 5.98 -17.15 -24.43
CA THR A 95 4.95 -17.29 -23.39
C THR A 95 5.45 -16.73 -22.05
N LEU A 96 6.70 -17.01 -21.68
CA LEU A 96 7.32 -16.47 -20.48
C LEU A 96 7.44 -14.94 -20.56
N ALA A 97 7.89 -14.41 -21.69
CA ALA A 97 7.99 -12.97 -21.91
C ALA A 97 6.64 -12.28 -21.72
N LYS A 98 5.57 -12.86 -22.28
CA LYS A 98 4.21 -12.37 -22.08
C LYS A 98 3.77 -12.42 -20.62
N GLN A 99 4.01 -13.53 -19.92
CA GLN A 99 3.68 -13.65 -18.50
C GLN A 99 4.41 -12.59 -17.66
N PHE A 100 5.69 -12.32 -17.97
CA PHE A 100 6.45 -11.27 -17.33
C PHE A 100 5.82 -9.89 -17.56
N ASP A 101 5.51 -9.55 -18.81
CA ASP A 101 4.89 -8.26 -19.15
C ASP A 101 3.53 -8.08 -18.45
N ASP A 102 2.71 -9.13 -18.41
CA ASP A 102 1.41 -9.12 -17.73
C ASP A 102 1.56 -8.89 -16.21
N ILE A 103 2.57 -9.50 -15.57
CA ILE A 103 2.88 -9.27 -14.15
C ILE A 103 3.30 -7.82 -13.91
N ILE A 104 4.22 -7.29 -14.72
CA ILE A 104 4.68 -5.90 -14.57
C ILE A 104 3.51 -4.93 -14.77
N ALA A 105 2.68 -5.14 -15.78
CA ALA A 105 1.48 -4.33 -16.01
C ALA A 105 0.50 -4.39 -14.83
N GLY A 106 0.29 -5.57 -14.26
CA GLY A 106 -0.54 -5.77 -13.08
C GLY A 106 -0.02 -5.04 -11.84
N LEU A 107 1.28 -5.14 -11.57
CA LEU A 107 1.94 -4.46 -10.46
C LEU A 107 1.95 -2.92 -10.62
N VAL A 108 2.13 -2.42 -11.84
CA VAL A 108 1.99 -0.98 -12.15
C VAL A 108 0.57 -0.51 -11.90
N SER A 109 -0.43 -1.27 -12.37
CA SER A 109 -1.85 -0.95 -12.17
C SER A 109 -2.26 -0.98 -10.70
N ALA A 110 -1.60 -1.81 -9.89
CA ALA A 110 -1.79 -1.88 -8.45
C ALA A 110 -1.10 -0.73 -7.68
N GLY A 111 -0.26 0.06 -8.35
CA GLY A 111 0.55 1.12 -7.74
C GLY A 111 1.75 0.60 -6.95
N ALA A 112 2.15 -0.67 -7.16
CA ALA A 112 3.24 -1.30 -6.43
C ALA A 112 4.62 -0.96 -7.02
N VAL A 113 4.71 -0.73 -8.33
CA VAL A 113 5.95 -0.38 -9.03
C VAL A 113 5.70 0.72 -10.06
N LYS A 114 6.72 1.52 -10.35
CA LYS A 114 6.69 2.55 -11.41
C LYS A 114 7.68 2.16 -12.50
N LEU A 115 7.30 2.35 -13.76
CA LEU A 115 8.23 2.20 -14.88
C LEU A 115 9.20 3.39 -14.93
N PRO A 116 10.45 3.18 -15.36
CA PRO A 116 11.39 4.28 -15.57
C PRO A 116 10.82 5.29 -16.56
N ASP A 117 11.13 6.56 -16.34
CA ASP A 117 10.76 7.61 -17.28
C ASP A 117 11.43 7.33 -18.64
N LYS A 118 10.67 7.44 -19.73
CA LYS A 118 11.21 7.27 -21.08
C LYS A 118 12.25 8.37 -21.31
N LYS A 119 13.49 7.97 -21.60
CA LYS A 119 14.57 8.88 -22.00
C LYS A 119 14.31 9.49 -23.37
#